data_AF-A0A367JRL4-F1
#
_entry.id   AF-A0A367JRL4-F1
#
_cell.length_a   1.000
_cell.length_b   1.000
_cell.length_c   1.000
_cell.angle_alpha   90.00
_cell.angle_beta   90.00
_cell.angle_gamma   90.00
#
_symmetry.space_group_name_H-M   'P 1'
#
loop_
_entity.id
_entity.type
_entity.pdbx_description
1 polymer ?
#
loop_
_entity_poly.entity_id
_entity_poly.type
_entity_poly.pdbx_seq_one_letter_code
_entity_poly.pdbx_strand_id
1 'polypeptide(L)' 'MLSRLLKTRTIATAIHRHAYTNVRCLSTFDKHKDVFHALGLDKSNNKGVFDGEWKGSGNIVPSYNPVNNEVIAEVIT' A
#
# COMPACT_ATOMS: atom_id res chain seq x y z
N MET A 1 -6.73 68.36 -16.15
CA MET A 1 -7.03 66.90 -16.18
C MET A 1 -5.71 66.15 -16.25
N LEU A 2 -5.36 65.34 -15.25
CA LEU A 2 -4.15 64.49 -15.25
C LEU A 2 -4.56 63.09 -14.76
N SER A 3 -4.69 62.16 -15.70
CA SER A 3 -5.02 60.76 -15.43
C SER A 3 -3.76 60.00 -14.99
N ARG A 4 -3.75 59.56 -13.72
CA ARG A 4 -2.72 58.63 -13.21
C ARG A 4 -3.04 57.21 -13.69
N LEU A 5 -2.19 56.69 -14.57
CA LEU A 5 -2.17 55.27 -14.94
C LEU A 5 -1.63 54.43 -13.77
N LEU A 6 -2.51 53.68 -13.11
CA LEU A 6 -2.14 52.69 -12.10
C LEU A 6 -1.62 51.44 -12.82
N LYS A 7 -0.32 51.18 -12.70
CA LYS A 7 0.33 49.96 -13.20
C LYS A 7 0.08 48.82 -12.21
N THR A 8 -0.97 48.04 -12.46
CA THR A 8 -1.30 46.83 -11.69
C THR A 8 -0.23 45.76 -11.95
N ARG A 9 0.55 45.40 -10.91
CA ARG A 9 1.44 44.24 -10.96
C ARG A 9 0.62 43.02 -10.54
N THR A 10 0.28 42.15 -11.48
CA THR A 10 -0.28 40.83 -11.17
C THR A 10 0.84 39.94 -10.65
N ILE A 11 0.76 39.57 -9.36
CA ILE A 11 1.64 38.56 -8.77
C ILE A 11 1.09 37.21 -9.22
N ALA A 12 1.73 36.60 -10.21
CA ALA A 12 1.45 35.23 -10.59
C ALA A 12 1.88 34.32 -9.43
N THR A 13 0.93 33.76 -8.70
CA THR A 13 1.19 32.73 -7.72
C THR A 13 1.59 31.47 -8.47
N ALA A 14 2.89 31.18 -8.48
CA ALA A 14 3.40 29.88 -8.92
C ALA A 14 2.90 28.83 -7.92
N ILE A 15 1.80 28.17 -8.25
CA ILE A 15 1.33 26.98 -7.54
C ILE A 15 2.39 25.90 -7.80
N HIS A 16 3.29 25.73 -6.84
CA HIS A 16 4.15 24.56 -6.76
C HIS A 16 3.24 23.34 -6.61
N ARG A 17 2.83 22.76 -7.73
CA ARG A 17 2.31 21.40 -7.75
C ARG A 17 3.49 20.51 -7.37
N HIS A 18 3.61 20.21 -6.08
CA HIS A 18 4.37 19.05 -5.64
C HIS A 18 3.80 17.86 -6.39
N ALA A 19 4.52 17.45 -7.44
CA ALA A 19 4.31 16.16 -8.05
C ALA A 19 4.61 15.15 -6.96
N TYR A 20 3.56 14.64 -6.31
CA TYR A 20 3.62 13.39 -5.58
C TYR A 20 4.04 12.36 -6.61
N THR A 21 5.35 12.09 -6.66
CA THR A 21 5.86 10.88 -7.29
C THR A 21 5.12 9.75 -6.62
N ASN A 22 4.21 9.11 -7.35
CA ASN A 22 3.55 7.87 -6.98
C ASN A 22 4.65 6.82 -6.82
N VAL A 23 5.32 6.81 -5.66
CA VAL A 23 6.02 5.64 -5.18
C VAL A 23 4.90 4.63 -4.99
N ARG A 24 4.74 3.72 -5.95
CA ARG A 24 3.82 2.59 -5.85
C ARG A 24 4.05 1.99 -4.47
N CYS A 25 3.13 2.22 -3.53
CA CYS A 25 3.26 1.67 -2.20
C CYS A 25 3.00 0.18 -2.34
N LEU A 26 4.06 -0.58 -2.59
CA LEU A 26 3.99 -2.03 -2.64
C LEU A 26 3.50 -2.50 -1.27
N SER A 27 2.51 -3.38 -1.27
CA SER A 27 2.04 -4.01 -0.03
C SER A 27 3.22 -4.71 0.67
N THR A 28 3.13 -4.90 1.98
CA THR A 28 4.16 -5.65 2.73
C THR A 28 4.49 -7.00 2.09
N PHE A 29 3.49 -7.71 1.55
CA PHE A 29 3.72 -8.94 0.82
C PHE A 29 4.54 -8.72 -0.46
N ASP A 30 4.16 -7.74 -1.29
CA ASP A 30 4.82 -7.50 -2.58
C ASP A 30 6.30 -7.12 -2.41
N LYS A 31 6.66 -6.47 -1.30
CA LYS A 31 8.06 -6.13 -0.97
C LYS A 31 8.92 -7.35 -0.69
N HIS A 32 8.33 -8.44 -0.20
CA HIS A 32 9.04 -9.65 0.24
C HIS A 32 8.51 -10.92 -0.46
N LYS A 33 7.90 -10.75 -1.64
CA LYS A 33 7.23 -11.82 -2.38
C LYS A 33 8.12 -13.04 -2.59
N ASP A 34 9.37 -12.83 -2.96
CA ASP A 34 10.31 -13.92 -3.25
C ASP A 34 10.57 -14.78 -2.00
N VAL A 35 10.65 -14.15 -0.82
CA VAL A 35 10.83 -14.85 0.46
C VAL A 35 9.56 -15.63 0.82
N PHE A 36 8.38 -15.02 0.69
CA PHE A 36 7.12 -15.70 0.98
C PHE A 36 6.88 -16.89 0.05
N HIS A 37 7.14 -16.73 -1.24
CA HIS A 37 7.04 -17.82 -2.21
C HIS A 37 8.05 -18.94 -1.93
N ALA A 38 9.28 -18.61 -1.54
CA ALA A 38 10.27 -19.62 -1.13
C ALA A 38 9.83 -20.42 0.11
N LEU A 39 9.01 -19.81 0.99
CA LEU A 39 8.39 -20.46 2.14
C LEU A 39 7.09 -21.22 1.78
N GLY A 40 6.65 -21.18 0.52
CA GLY A 40 5.38 -21.78 0.09
C GLY A 40 4.15 -21.02 0.58
N LEU A 41 4.28 -19.72 0.86
CA LEU A 41 3.21 -18.85 1.31
C LEU A 41 2.69 -17.97 0.16
N ASP A 42 1.37 -17.89 0.05
CA ASP A 42 0.66 -17.03 -0.89
C ASP A 42 -0.02 -15.86 -0.16
N LYS A 43 -0.53 -14.88 -0.91
CA LYS A 43 -1.31 -13.77 -0.32
C LYS A 43 -2.60 -14.28 0.36
N SER A 44 -3.21 -15.32 -0.20
CA SER A 44 -4.46 -15.90 0.28
C SER A 44 -4.46 -17.41 0.08
N ASN A 45 -5.46 -18.10 0.65
CA ASN A 45 -5.63 -19.55 0.57
C ASN A 45 -4.54 -20.39 1.26
N ASN A 46 -3.77 -19.79 2.17
CA ASN A 46 -2.88 -20.56 3.04
C ASN A 46 -3.71 -21.41 4.00
N LYS A 47 -3.42 -22.71 4.05
CA LYS A 47 -4.10 -23.67 4.91
C LYS A 47 -3.47 -23.64 6.30
N GLY A 48 -4.29 -23.48 7.34
CA GLY A 48 -3.86 -23.34 8.73
C GLY A 48 -3.73 -24.65 9.51
N VAL A 49 -4.22 -25.77 8.96
CA VAL A 49 -4.19 -27.09 9.61
C VAL A 49 -3.40 -28.07 8.76
N PHE A 50 -2.55 -28.87 9.41
CA PHE A 50 -1.82 -29.96 8.77
C PHE A 50 -1.96 -31.25 9.55
N ASP A 51 -2.53 -32.29 8.92
CA ASP A 51 -2.75 -33.62 9.51
C ASP A 51 -2.29 -34.75 8.57
N GLY A 52 -1.26 -34.47 7.77
CA GLY A 52 -0.80 -35.30 6.64
C GLY A 52 -1.13 -34.66 5.29
N GLU A 53 -2.17 -33.82 5.25
CA GLU A 53 -2.50 -32.94 4.15
C GLU A 53 -2.78 -31.53 4.69
N TRP A 54 -2.59 -30.51 3.85
CA TRP A 54 -2.92 -29.13 4.20
C TRP A 54 -4.43 -28.89 4.08
N LYS A 55 -5.08 -28.51 5.19
CA LYS A 55 -6.52 -28.31 5.32
C LYS A 55 -6.84 -26.98 5.99
N GLY A 56 -8.10 -26.55 5.85
CA GLY A 56 -8.62 -25.34 6.48
C GLY A 56 -10.03 -25.10 5.98
N SER A 57 -10.98 -25.00 6.90
CA SER A 57 -12.42 -24.83 6.64
C SER A 57 -13.10 -23.85 7.59
N GLY A 58 -12.36 -23.32 8.56
CA GLY A 58 -12.79 -22.29 9.48
C GLY A 58 -12.69 -20.90 8.87
N ASN A 59 -12.61 -19.90 9.75
CA ASN A 59 -12.58 -18.51 9.34
C ASN A 59 -11.26 -18.15 8.66
N ILE A 60 -11.32 -17.22 7.72
CA ILE A 60 -10.13 -16.60 7.13
C ILE A 60 -9.63 -15.54 8.10
N VAL A 61 -8.41 -15.72 8.59
CA VAL A 61 -7.75 -14.81 9.54
C VAL A 61 -6.62 -14.06 8.84
N PRO A 62 -6.68 -12.72 8.75
CA PRO A 62 -5.60 -11.92 8.20
C PRO A 62 -4.43 -11.81 9.18
N SER A 63 -3.21 -11.95 8.66
CA SER A 63 -1.97 -11.64 9.38
C SER A 63 -1.54 -10.21 9.10
N TYR A 64 -1.32 -9.42 10.15
CA TYR A 64 -0.96 -8.01 10.03
C TYR A 64 0.52 -7.78 10.36
N ASN A 65 1.15 -6.91 9.61
CA ASN A 65 2.47 -6.38 9.94
C ASN A 65 2.35 -5.34 11.06
N PRO A 66 2.95 -5.55 12.24
CA PRO A 66 2.81 -4.64 13.38
C PRO A 66 3.49 -3.27 13.15
N VAL A 67 4.37 -3.13 12.15
CA VAL A 67 5.08 -1.88 11.88
C VAL A 67 4.19 -0.86 11.14
N ASN A 68 3.27 -1.33 10.30
CA ASN A 68 2.45 -0.47 9.44
C ASN A 68 0.96 -0.85 9.42
N ASN A 69 0.55 -1.87 10.18
CA ASN A 69 -0.81 -2.42 10.22
C ASN A 69 -1.34 -2.91 8.87
N GLU A 70 -0.48 -3.14 7.88
CA GLU A 70 -0.90 -3.71 6.60
C GLU A 70 -1.07 -5.22 6.70
N VAL A 71 -2.04 -5.77 5.95
CA VAL A 71 -2.18 -7.22 5.81
C VAL A 71 -0.99 -7.76 5.01
N ILE A 72 -0.37 -8.82 5.54
CA ILE A 72 0.69 -9.58 4.89
C ILE A 72 0.05 -10.67 4.03
N ALA A 73 -0.68 -11.59 4.66
CA ALA A 73 -1.33 -12.73 4.03
C ALA A 73 -2.51 -13.22 4.88
N GLU A 74 -3.35 -14.08 4.32
CA GLU A 74 -4.51 -14.66 4.97
C GLU A 74 -4.34 -16.17 5.20
N VAL A 75 -4.81 -16.67 6.34
CA VAL A 75 -4.79 -18.10 6.71
C VAL A 75 -6.20 -18.61 6.97
N ILE A 76 -6.52 -19.77 6.42
CA ILE A 76 -7.80 -20.47 6.65
C ILE A 76 -7.60 -21.45 7.81
N THR A 77 -8.31 -21.26 8.92
CA THR A 77 -8.17 -22.10 10.12
C THR A 77 -8.92 -23.42 10.03
#